data_AF-A0A937LU76-F1
#
_entry.id   AF-A0A937LU76-F1
#
_cell.length_a   1.000
_cell.length_b   1.000
_cell.length_c   1.000
_cell.angle_alpha   90.00
_cell.angle_beta   90.00
_cell.angle_gamma   90.00
#
_symmetry.space_group_name_H-M   'P 1'
#
loop_
_entity.id
_entity.type
_entity.pdbx_description
1 polymer ?
#
loop_
_entity_poly.entity_id
_entity_poly.type
_entity_poly.pdbx_seq_one_letter_code
_entity_poly.pdbx_strand_id
1 'polypeptide(L)'
;YSIKEIPELNKGKGVILQRYKDGTLSDIITFNFEDGISWKMNGGRQRTEKELMTWQGRRGGAGKMVPNGFPKPPIFNYCFLKP
;
A
#
# COMPACT_ATOMS: atom_id res chain seq x y z
N TYR A 1 5.34 -5.84 3.58
CA TYR A 1 5.83 -6.60 4.76
C TYR A 1 4.62 -7.08 5.57
N SER A 2 4.81 -7.99 6.52
CA SER A 2 3.71 -8.50 7.34
C SER A 2 3.26 -7.48 8.39
N ILE A 3 1.96 -7.39 8.69
CA ILE A 3 1.44 -6.53 9.77
C ILE A 3 2.06 -6.88 11.12
N LYS A 4 2.45 -8.14 11.31
CA LYS A 4 3.12 -8.64 12.53
C LYS A 4 4.48 -7.97 12.81
N GLU A 5 5.07 -7.29 11.82
CA GLU A 5 6.32 -6.53 12.00
C GLU A 5 6.10 -5.15 12.64
N ILE A 6 4.84 -4.71 12.79
CA ILE A 6 4.47 -3.45 13.43
C ILE A 6 4.10 -3.74 14.89
N PRO A 7 4.83 -3.17 15.87
CA PRO A 7 4.44 -3.31 17.27
C PRO A 7 3.19 -2.48 17.57
N GLU A 8 2.32 -3.03 18.41
CA GLU A 8 1.26 -2.25 19.05
C GLU A 8 1.88 -1.33 20.11
N LEU A 9 1.54 -0.05 20.07
CA LEU A 9 2.10 0.96 20.95
C LEU A 9 0.96 1.72 21.64
N ASN A 10 1.03 1.86 22.95
CA ASN A 10 0.03 2.59 23.73
C ASN A 10 0.02 4.10 23.40
N LYS A 11 1.18 4.68 23.08
CA LYS A 11 1.36 6.07 22.65
C LYS A 11 2.78 6.31 22.12
N GLY A 12 2.98 7.37 21.34
CA GLY A 12 4.28 7.79 20.86
C GLY A 12 4.28 8.11 19.36
N LYS A 13 5.45 8.45 18.81
CA LYS A 13 5.61 8.80 17.38
C LYS A 13 5.42 7.61 16.43
N GLY A 14 5.34 6.39 16.96
CA GLY A 14 5.22 5.18 16.16
C GLY A 14 6.55 4.68 15.62
N VAL A 15 6.46 3.71 14.70
CA VAL A 15 7.61 3.15 13.98
C VAL A 15 7.59 3.58 12.52
N ILE A 16 8.75 3.57 11.89
CA ILE A 16 8.87 3.91 10.47
C ILE A 16 8.33 2.75 9.63
N LEU A 17 7.40 3.08 8.72
CA LEU A 17 6.76 2.15 7.80
C LEU A 17 7.49 2.10 6.45
N GLN A 18 7.73 3.27 5.85
CA GLN A 18 8.47 3.44 4.60
C GLN A 18 9.31 4.73 4.69
N ARG A 19 10.49 4.70 4.08
CA ARG A 19 11.35 5.89 3.94
C ARG A 19 11.19 6.46 2.54
N TYR A 20 11.18 7.79 2.44
CA TYR A 20 11.15 8.49 1.16
C TYR A 20 12.29 9.51 1.16
N LYS A 21 12.97 9.64 0.01
CA LYS A 21 13.99 10.69 -0.18
C LYS A 21 13.30 11.99 -0.59
N ASP A 22 12.57 11.93 -1.70
CA ASP A 22 11.87 13.05 -2.32
C ASP A 22 10.40 12.66 -2.53
N GLY A 23 9.57 12.86 -1.50
CA GLY A 23 8.14 12.53 -1.55
C GLY A 23 7.49 12.44 -0.18
N THR A 24 6.16 12.37 -0.16
CA THR A 24 5.35 12.20 1.04
C THR A 24 4.49 10.94 0.91
N LEU A 25 4.01 10.44 2.05
CA LEU A 25 3.00 9.39 2.06
C LEU A 25 1.70 9.96 1.49
N SER A 26 1.16 9.32 0.43
CA SER A 26 -0.12 9.71 -0.15
C SER A 26 -1.30 8.93 0.43
N ASP A 27 -1.14 7.61 0.59
CA ASP A 27 -2.19 6.72 1.10
C ASP A 27 -1.57 5.43 1.65
N ILE A 28 -2.28 4.76 2.55
CA ILE A 28 -1.87 3.46 3.12
C ILE A 28 -3.10 2.60 3.43
N ILE A 29 -3.02 1.33 3.06
CA ILE A 29 -4.05 0.34 3.36
C ILE A 29 -3.44 -0.95 3.91
N THR A 30 -4.25 -1.70 4.65
CA THR A 30 -4.01 -3.10 4.96
C THR A 30 -4.86 -3.96 4.04
N PHE A 31 -4.33 -5.10 3.60
CA PHE A 31 -5.03 -6.04 2.74
C PHE A 31 -4.50 -7.45 3.01
N ASN A 32 -5.29 -8.47 2.67
CA ASN A 32 -4.82 -9.85 2.66
C ASN A 32 -3.98 -10.09 1.41
N PHE A 33 -2.78 -10.64 1.58
CA PHE A 33 -1.86 -10.85 0.46
C PHE A 33 -2.45 -11.74 -0.64
N GLU A 34 -3.25 -12.75 -0.26
CA GLU A 34 -3.90 -13.70 -1.18
C GLU A 34 -5.02 -13.07 -2.02
N ASP A 35 -5.72 -12.08 -1.47
CA ASP A 35 -6.80 -11.36 -2.17
C ASP A 35 -6.24 -10.37 -3.19
N GLY A 36 -5.00 -9.94 -2.99
CA GLY A 36 -4.33 -8.92 -3.79
C GLY A 36 -4.78 -7.50 -3.44
N ILE A 37 -4.37 -6.53 -4.27
CA ILE A 37 -4.73 -5.12 -4.11
C ILE A 37 -5.52 -4.66 -5.33
N SER A 38 -6.59 -3.89 -5.10
CA SER A 38 -7.38 -3.30 -6.18
C SER A 38 -7.37 -1.77 -6.14
N TRP A 39 -7.41 -1.15 -7.32
CA TRP A 39 -7.55 0.30 -7.46
C TRP A 39 -8.36 0.67 -8.71
N LYS A 40 -8.96 1.86 -8.68
CA LYS A 40 -9.63 2.45 -9.84
C LYS A 40 -8.61 3.08 -10.79
N MET A 41 -8.76 2.78 -12.06
CA MET A 41 -8.03 3.40 -13.16
C MET A 41 -8.90 4.47 -13.82
N ASN A 42 -8.29 5.30 -14.66
CA ASN A 42 -9.04 6.28 -15.47
C ASN A 42 -10.09 5.59 -16.35
N GLY A 43 -11.22 6.27 -16.56
CA GLY A 43 -12.33 5.74 -17.36
C GLY A 43 -13.18 4.68 -16.65
N GLY A 44 -13.18 4.65 -15.31
CA GLY A 44 -14.06 3.79 -14.51
C GLY A 44 -13.64 2.32 -14.44
N ARG A 45 -12.48 1.96 -15.01
CA ARG A 45 -11.96 0.59 -14.95
C ARG A 45 -11.39 0.30 -13.57
N GLN A 46 -11.45 -0.96 -13.15
CA GLN A 46 -10.81 -1.43 -11.91
C GLN A 46 -9.74 -2.46 -12.26
N ARG A 47 -8.58 -2.37 -11.61
CA ARG A 47 -7.53 -3.39 -11.68
C ARG A 47 -7.37 -4.04 -10.32
N THR A 48 -7.16 -5.35 -10.33
CA THR A 48 -6.78 -6.16 -9.18
C THR A 48 -5.44 -6.82 -9.48
N GLU A 49 -4.44 -6.56 -8.63
CA GLU A 49 -3.09 -7.10 -8.74
C GLU A 49 -2.87 -8.14 -7.64
N LYS A 50 -2.56 -9.38 -8.04
CA LYS A 50 -2.27 -10.49 -7.13
C LYS A 50 -0.78 -10.80 -7.06
N GLU A 51 -0.01 -10.48 -8.11
CA GLU A 51 1.42 -10.71 -8.17
C GLU A 51 2.19 -9.57 -7.50
N LEU A 52 2.18 -9.59 -6.16
CA LEU A 52 2.70 -8.49 -5.34
C LEU A 52 4.15 -8.67 -4.91
N MET A 53 4.79 -9.79 -5.28
CA MET A 53 6.18 -10.10 -4.92
C MET A 53 7.15 -8.98 -5.31
N THR A 54 6.88 -8.28 -6.42
CA THR A 54 7.69 -7.14 -6.87
C THR A 54 7.75 -6.01 -5.84
N TRP A 55 6.66 -5.75 -5.11
CA TRP A 55 6.55 -4.68 -4.11
C TRP A 55 6.73 -5.18 -2.67
N GLN A 56 6.90 -6.49 -2.48
CA GLN A 56 7.21 -7.04 -1.18
C GLN A 56 8.66 -6.65 -0.80
N GLY A 57 8.83 -6.21 0.45
CA GLY A 57 10.12 -5.79 0.98
C GLY A 57 10.05 -5.61 2.50
N ARG A 58 11.20 -5.28 3.12
CA ARG A 58 11.34 -5.08 4.57
C ARG A 58 10.68 -3.78 5.04
N ARG A 59 10.13 -3.77 6.26
CA ARG A 59 9.61 -2.55 6.89
C ARG A 59 10.70 -1.46 6.99
N GLY A 60 10.33 -0.22 6.69
CA GLY A 60 11.22 0.94 6.75
C GLY A 60 12.19 1.07 5.56
N GLY A 61 12.03 0.24 4.53
CA GLY A 61 12.71 0.41 3.25
C GLY A 61 12.14 1.55 2.40
N ALA A 62 12.73 1.80 1.23
CA ALA A 62 12.27 2.84 0.31
C ALA A 62 11.03 2.43 -0.50
N GLY A 63 10.73 1.13 -0.59
CA GLY A 63 9.67 0.60 -1.45
C GLY A 63 10.03 0.65 -2.94
N LYS A 64 9.04 0.43 -3.81
CA LYS A 64 9.17 0.55 -5.27
C LYS A 64 8.07 1.45 -5.83
N MET A 65 8.25 1.94 -7.05
CA MET A 65 7.24 2.73 -7.75
C MET A 65 5.95 1.94 -7.96
N VAL A 66 4.81 2.63 -7.89
CA VAL A 66 3.48 2.05 -8.13
C VAL A 66 3.36 1.46 -9.54
N PRO A 67 2.53 0.43 -9.74
CA PRO A 67 2.32 -0.18 -11.05
C PRO A 67 1.75 0.79 -12.08
N ASN A 68 1.98 0.48 -13.36
CA ASN A 68 1.39 1.25 -14.46
C ASN A 68 -0.13 1.30 -14.37
N GLY A 69 -0.69 2.49 -14.53
CA GLY A 69 -2.12 2.71 -14.44
C GLY A 69 -2.64 2.92 -13.01
N PHE A 70 -1.76 3.03 -12.02
CA PHE A 70 -2.15 3.52 -10.68
C PHE A 70 -2.68 4.97 -10.78
N PRO A 71 -3.70 5.34 -10.01
CA PRO A 71 -4.30 6.67 -10.06
C PRO A 71 -3.29 7.77 -9.71
N LYS A 72 -3.59 8.99 -10.18
CA LYS A 72 -2.89 10.23 -9.83
C LYS A 72 -3.93 11.21 -9.28
N PRO A 73 -3.87 11.62 -7.99
CA PRO A 73 -2.88 11.24 -6.97
C PRO A 73 -2.92 9.74 -6.61
N PRO A 74 -1.83 9.16 -6.08
CA PRO A 74 -1.74 7.73 -5.79
C PRO A 74 -2.51 7.38 -4.52
N ILE A 75 -3.80 7.12 -4.69
CA ILE A 75 -4.75 6.73 -3.64
C ILE A 75 -5.43 5.42 -4.03
N PHE A 76 -5.71 4.54 -3.07
CA PHE A 76 -6.29 3.23 -3.37
C PHE A 76 -7.79 3.31 -3.70
N ASN A 77 -8.48 4.39 -3.31
CA ASN A 77 -9.91 4.64 -3.57
C ASN A 77 -10.76 3.39 -3.34
N TYR A 78 -10.97 3.06 -2.05
CA TYR A 78 -11.64 1.85 -1.58
C TYR A 78 -12.82 1.39 -2.46
N CYS A 79 -12.72 0.15 -2.94
CA CYS A 79 -13.88 -0.67 -3.32
C CYS A 79 -13.74 -2.08 -2.71
N PHE A 80 -13.21 -2.17 -1.50
CA PHE A 80 -13.24 -3.38 -0.68
C PHE A 80 -13.30 -2.99 0.81
N LEU A 81 -14.50 -2.64 1.27
CA LEU A 81 -14.94 -3.10 2.58
C LEU A 81 -15.80 -4.33 2.27
N LYS A 82 -15.20 -5.51 2.25
CA LYS A 82 -15.98 -6.66 2.68
C LYS A 82 -15.94 -6.65 4.21
N PRO A 83 -17.08 -6.86 4.88
CA PRO A 83 -17.19 -6.82 6.34
C PRO A 83 -16.23 -7.81 6.99
#